data_AF-A0A438H6D8-F1
#
_entry.id   AF-A0A438H6D8-F1
#
_cell.length_a   1.000
_cell.length_b   1.000
_cell.length_c   1.000
_cell.angle_alpha   90.00
_cell.angle_beta   90.00
_cell.angle_gamma   90.00
#
_symmetry.space_group_name_H-M   'P 1'
#
loop_
_entity.id
_entity.type
_entity.pdbx_description
1 polymer ?
#
loop_
_entity_poly.entity_id
_entity_poly.type
_entity_poly.pdbx_seq_one_letter_code
_entity_poly.pdbx_strand_id
1 'polypeptide(L)'
;MMARRLWTDEEDRVLDRVLFECKSRNCHLSWENIAKLTGLDRTGKSCWERYKNRLDPRVKRGEFSKLEDDSIIHYQSLYGNSWTRIAKHLPGRTDNDVKNRWNNHLKKKQLGKSTADQLELPPLDSEFMSTEEVTKWF
;
A
#
# COMPACT_ATOMS: atom_id res chain seq x y z
N MET A 1 10.35 17.87 -15.44
CA MET A 1 9.66 16.65 -14.95
C MET A 1 8.23 16.70 -15.45
N MET A 2 7.78 15.77 -16.29
CA MET A 2 6.39 15.74 -16.74
C MET A 2 5.50 15.28 -15.58
N ALA A 3 4.60 16.15 -15.12
CA ALA A 3 3.64 15.80 -14.08
C ALA A 3 2.80 14.59 -14.53
N ARG A 4 2.68 13.56 -13.69
CA ARG A 4 1.78 12.44 -13.96
C ARG A 4 0.35 12.97 -13.90
N ARG A 5 -0.28 13.17 -15.07
CA ARG A 5 -1.67 13.61 -15.17
C ARG A 5 -2.57 12.58 -14.50
N LEU A 6 -3.27 13.01 -13.45
CA LEU A 6 -4.22 12.18 -12.69
C LEU A 6 -5.34 11.71 -13.63
N TRP A 7 -5.81 10.48 -13.44
CA TRP A 7 -7.00 9.97 -14.12
C TRP A 7 -8.23 10.59 -13.49
N THR A 8 -9.14 11.09 -14.32
CA THR A 8 -10.44 11.57 -13.87
C THR A 8 -11.47 10.45 -13.94
N ASP A 9 -12.58 10.60 -13.20
CA ASP A 9 -13.68 9.63 -13.24
C ASP A 9 -14.32 9.55 -14.63
N GLU A 10 -14.28 10.63 -15.42
CA GLU A 10 -14.76 10.62 -16.81
C GLU A 10 -13.84 9.77 -17.70
N GLU A 11 -12.52 9.92 -17.57
CA GLU A 11 -11.58 9.07 -18.32
C GLU A 11 -11.73 7.60 -17.94
N ASP A 12 -11.97 7.30 -16.66
CA ASP A 12 -12.25 5.95 -16.19
C ASP A 12 -13.53 5.38 -16.80
N ARG A 13 -14.62 6.16 -16.85
CA ARG A 13 -15.88 5.74 -17.49
C ARG A 13 -15.70 5.44 -18.97
N VAL A 14 -14.95 6.27 -19.68
CA VAL A 14 -14.67 6.07 -21.12
C VAL A 14 -13.86 4.80 -21.33
N LEU A 15 -12.79 4.61 -20.54
CA LEU A 15 -11.95 3.41 -20.63
C LEU A 15 -12.74 2.14 -20.29
N ASP A 16 -13.56 2.16 -19.24
CA ASP A 16 -14.38 1.01 -18.84
C ASP A 16 -15.42 0.65 -19.89
N ARG A 17 -16.08 1.64 -20.50
CA ARG A 17 -17.03 1.43 -21.62
C ARG A 17 -16.36 0.72 -22.79
N VAL A 18 -15.23 1.25 -23.28
CA VAL A 18 -14.53 0.65 -24.42
C VAL A 18 -14.08 -0.77 -24.09
N LEU A 19 -13.58 -1.01 -22.88
CA LEU A 19 -13.20 -2.35 -22.44
C LEU A 19 -14.38 -3.32 -22.37
N PHE A 20 -15.55 -2.86 -21.89
CA PHE A 20 -16.77 -3.65 -21.87
C PHE A 20 -17.22 -4.03 -23.28
N GLU A 21 -17.24 -3.07 -24.20
CA GLU A 21 -17.56 -3.32 -25.61
C GLU A 21 -16.60 -4.33 -26.25
N CYS A 22 -15.29 -4.17 -26.00
CA CYS A 22 -14.28 -5.10 -26.53
C CYS A 22 -14.47 -6.53 -26.00
N LYS A 23 -14.68 -6.66 -24.69
CA LYS A 23 -14.95 -7.96 -24.05
C LYS A 23 -16.22 -8.61 -24.59
N SER A 24 -17.29 -7.83 -24.78
CA SER A 24 -18.58 -8.32 -25.28
C SER A 24 -18.49 -8.88 -26.70
N ARG A 25 -17.61 -8.31 -27.54
CA ARG A 25 -17.37 -8.74 -28.92
C ARG A 25 -16.30 -9.83 -29.02
N ASN A 26 -15.78 -10.31 -27.89
CA ASN A 26 -14.67 -11.25 -27.80
C ASN A 26 -13.46 -10.81 -28.66
N CYS A 27 -13.19 -9.51 -28.73
CA CYS A 27 -12.09 -8.98 -29.53
C CYS A 27 -10.82 -8.80 -28.67
N HIS A 28 -9.71 -9.33 -29.17
CA HIS A 28 -8.41 -9.18 -28.54
C HIS A 28 -7.67 -7.97 -29.13
N LEU A 29 -8.04 -6.77 -28.68
CA LEU A 29 -7.35 -5.54 -29.07
C LEU A 29 -6.13 -5.30 -28.19
N SER A 30 -5.04 -4.83 -28.81
CA SER A 30 -3.90 -4.29 -28.08
C SER A 30 -4.33 -3.04 -27.29
N TRP A 31 -3.65 -2.76 -26.18
CA TRP A 31 -3.91 -1.56 -25.37
C TRP A 31 -3.70 -0.26 -26.14
N GLU A 32 -2.86 -0.27 -27.18
CA GLU A 32 -2.69 0.86 -28.09
C GLU A 32 -3.96 1.12 -28.91
N ASN A 33 -4.58 0.07 -29.43
CA ASN A 33 -5.85 0.19 -30.14
C ASN A 33 -6.98 0.58 -29.19
N ILE A 34 -6.99 0.04 -27.97
CA ILE A 34 -7.94 0.46 -26.93
C ILE A 34 -7.79 1.97 -26.64
N ALA A 35 -6.57 2.47 -26.48
CA ALA A 35 -6.33 3.91 -26.27
C ALA A 35 -6.78 4.78 -27.45
N LYS A 36 -6.63 4.30 -28.69
CA LYS A 36 -7.16 5.00 -29.87
C LYS A 36 -8.69 5.05 -29.87
N LEU A 37 -9.33 3.96 -29.45
CA LEU A 37 -10.79 3.87 -29.39
C LEU A 37 -11.42 4.72 -28.28
N THR A 38 -10.71 4.93 -27.18
CA THR A 38 -11.20 5.81 -26.11
C THR A 38 -11.16 7.29 -26.50
N GLY A 39 -10.37 7.67 -27.51
CA GLY A 39 -10.18 9.07 -27.89
C GLY A 39 -9.53 9.93 -26.80
N LEU A 40 -8.98 9.30 -25.77
CA LEU A 40 -8.31 9.98 -24.67
C LEU A 40 -6.88 10.33 -25.06
N ASP A 41 -6.36 11.45 -24.55
CA ASP A 41 -4.93 11.77 -24.62
C ASP A 41 -4.13 10.94 -23.60
N ARG A 42 -4.15 9.61 -23.80
CA ARG A 42 -3.53 8.59 -22.96
C ARG A 42 -2.87 7.53 -23.83
N THR A 43 -1.72 7.04 -23.39
CA THR A 43 -1.03 5.94 -24.07
C THR A 43 -1.62 4.59 -23.70
N GLY A 44 -1.48 3.59 -24.57
CA GLY A 44 -1.95 2.23 -24.28
C GLY A 44 -1.40 1.65 -22.97
N LYS A 45 -0.13 1.91 -22.67
CA LYS A 45 0.47 1.55 -21.37
C LYS A 45 -0.28 2.20 -20.20
N SER A 46 -0.62 3.48 -20.30
CA SER A 46 -1.35 4.19 -19.25
C SER A 46 -2.75 3.58 -19.04
N CYS A 47 -3.45 3.24 -20.13
CA CYS A 47 -4.74 2.57 -20.07
C CYS A 47 -4.64 1.19 -19.41
N TRP A 48 -3.64 0.38 -19.77
CA TRP A 48 -3.41 -0.92 -19.13
C TRP A 48 -3.11 -0.79 -17.64
N GLU A 49 -2.21 0.13 -17.27
CA GLU A 49 -1.88 0.38 -15.86
C GLU A 49 -3.11 0.84 -15.07
N ARG A 50 -3.97 1.69 -15.66
CA ARG A 50 -5.21 2.12 -15.02
C ARG A 50 -6.16 0.96 -14.84
N TYR A 51 -6.35 0.14 -15.88
CA TYR A 51 -7.18 -1.05 -15.79
C TYR A 51 -6.69 -2.00 -14.70
N LYS A 52 -5.44 -2.44 -14.77
CA LYS A 52 -4.84 -3.38 -13.81
C LYS A 52 -4.95 -2.89 -12.37
N ASN A 53 -4.77 -1.59 -12.13
CA ASN A 53 -4.71 -1.05 -10.77
C ASN A 53 -6.05 -0.58 -10.21
N ARG A 54 -7.08 -0.35 -11.04
CA ARG A 54 -8.33 0.28 -10.57
C ARG A 54 -9.62 -0.26 -11.21
N LEU A 55 -9.63 -0.52 -12.51
CA LEU A 55 -10.86 -0.91 -13.21
C LEU A 55 -11.08 -2.43 -13.26
N ASP A 56 -10.04 -3.24 -13.10
CA ASP A 56 -10.16 -4.71 -13.07
C ASP A 56 -11.13 -5.14 -11.94
N PRO A 57 -12.20 -5.91 -12.25
CA PRO A 57 -13.18 -6.37 -11.25
C PRO A 57 -12.57 -7.18 -10.12
N ARG A 58 -11.39 -7.78 -10.33
CA ARG A 58 -10.68 -8.57 -9.31
C ARG A 58 -10.01 -7.70 -8.25
N VAL A 59 -9.90 -6.40 -8.48
CA VAL A 59 -9.28 -5.46 -7.54
C VAL A 59 -10.29 -5.04 -6.49
N LYS A 60 -9.97 -5.31 -5.22
CA LYS A 60 -10.78 -4.92 -4.06
C LYS A 60 -10.69 -3.42 -3.83
N ARG A 61 -11.84 -2.76 -3.87
CA ARG A 61 -12.00 -1.33 -3.59
C ARG A 61 -12.42 -1.17 -2.13
N GLY A 62 -11.70 -0.34 -1.38
CA GLY A 62 -12.01 -0.05 0.03
C GLY A 62 -10.83 -0.19 0.97
N GLU A 63 -11.11 -0.06 2.26
CA GLU A 63 -10.12 -0.01 3.33
C GLU A 63 -9.33 -1.31 3.48
N PHE A 64 -8.10 -1.19 3.95
CA PHE A 64 -7.26 -2.32 4.33
C PHE A 64 -7.69 -2.81 5.72
N SER A 65 -7.92 -4.11 5.82
CA SER A 65 -8.13 -4.78 7.10
C SER A 65 -6.82 -4.86 7.89
N LYS A 66 -6.95 -5.05 9.21
CA LYS A 66 -5.78 -5.23 10.10
C LYS A 66 -4.92 -6.42 9.67
N LEU A 67 -5.54 -7.53 9.24
CA LEU A 67 -4.81 -8.70 8.75
C LEU A 67 -4.01 -8.39 7.49
N GLU A 68 -4.58 -7.61 6.56
CA GLU A 68 -3.86 -7.16 5.36
C GLU A 68 -2.68 -6.25 5.76
N ASP A 69 -2.87 -5.32 6.71
CA ASP A 69 -1.80 -4.46 7.21
C ASP A 69 -0.67 -5.25 7.88
N ASP A 70 -1.01 -6.20 8.76
CA ASP A 70 -0.05 -7.05 9.45
C ASP A 70 0.74 -7.90 8.45
N SER A 71 0.08 -8.42 7.41
CA SER A 71 0.73 -9.13 6.30
C SER A 71 1.69 -8.24 5.53
N ILE A 72 1.30 -6.99 5.22
CA ILE A 72 2.17 -6.04 4.54
C ILE A 72 3.41 -5.74 5.38
N ILE A 73 3.25 -5.52 6.69
CA ILE A 73 4.37 -5.28 7.61
C ILE A 73 5.31 -6.49 7.65
N HIS A 74 4.75 -7.69 7.82
CA HIS A 74 5.52 -8.93 7.89
C HIS A 74 6.32 -9.18 6.61
N TYR A 75 5.70 -9.09 5.43
CA TYR A 75 6.42 -9.35 4.19
C TYR A 75 7.35 -8.20 3.78
N GLN A 76 7.08 -6.97 4.21
CA GLN A 76 8.00 -5.85 4.00
C GLN A 76 9.27 -6.03 4.82
N SER A 77 9.19 -6.54 6.05
CA SER A 77 10.38 -6.81 6.86
C SER A 77 11.22 -7.96 6.26
N LEU A 78 10.58 -8.94 5.63
CA LEU A 78 11.26 -10.08 4.99
C LEU A 78 11.85 -9.74 3.61
N TYR A 79 11.13 -8.99 2.77
CA TYR A 79 11.46 -8.81 1.35
C TYR A 79 11.79 -7.35 0.96
N GLY A 80 11.77 -6.43 1.91
CA GLY A 80 11.89 -4.99 1.66
C GLY A 80 10.78 -4.47 0.76
N ASN A 81 11.09 -3.49 -0.08
CA ASN A 81 10.11 -2.81 -0.96
C ASN A 81 9.76 -3.62 -2.23
N SER A 82 9.65 -4.95 -2.09
CA SER A 82 9.31 -5.87 -3.17
C SER A 82 7.79 -5.97 -3.37
N TRP A 83 7.13 -4.85 -3.68
CA TRP A 83 5.65 -4.72 -3.68
C TRP A 83 4.94 -5.77 -4.53
N THR A 84 5.48 -6.09 -5.70
CA THR A 84 4.94 -7.12 -6.60
C THR A 84 4.98 -8.51 -5.98
N ARG A 85 5.98 -8.81 -5.14
CA ARG A 85 6.08 -10.07 -4.39
C ARG A 85 5.11 -10.06 -3.22
N ILE A 86 5.03 -8.95 -2.49
CA ILE A 86 4.14 -8.80 -1.32
C ILE A 86 2.67 -8.92 -1.75
N ALA A 87 2.27 -8.28 -2.85
CA ALA A 87 0.90 -8.30 -3.35
C ALA A 87 0.40 -9.72 -3.70
N LYS A 88 1.30 -10.68 -3.99
CA LYS A 88 0.91 -12.09 -4.20
C LYS A 88 0.28 -12.73 -2.96
N HIS A 89 0.56 -12.20 -1.77
CA HIS A 89 0.01 -12.68 -0.51
C HIS A 89 -1.28 -11.95 -0.10
N LEU A 90 -1.73 -10.96 -0.89
CA LEU A 90 -2.88 -10.11 -0.59
C LEU A 90 -3.90 -10.22 -1.72
N PRO A 91 -4.77 -11.24 -1.71
CA PRO A 91 -5.71 -11.48 -2.79
C PRO A 91 -6.62 -10.27 -3.01
N GLY A 92 -6.71 -9.82 -4.26
CA GLY A 92 -7.49 -8.64 -4.64
C GLY A 92 -6.80 -7.29 -4.38
N ARG A 93 -5.58 -7.25 -3.84
CA ARG A 93 -4.78 -6.01 -3.74
C ARG A 93 -3.68 -5.98 -4.78
N THR A 94 -3.43 -4.79 -5.33
CA THR A 94 -2.37 -4.61 -6.31
C THR A 94 -1.06 -4.19 -5.65
N ASP A 95 0.05 -4.36 -6.37
CA ASP A 95 1.37 -3.89 -5.94
C ASP A 95 1.38 -2.38 -5.66
N ASN A 96 0.58 -1.62 -6.41
CA ASN A 96 0.40 -0.19 -6.18
C ASN A 96 -0.36 0.08 -4.87
N ASP A 97 -1.40 -0.68 -4.55
CA ASP A 97 -2.17 -0.51 -3.31
C ASP A 97 -1.30 -0.81 -2.08
N VAL A 98 -0.53 -1.89 -2.13
CA VAL A 98 0.41 -2.27 -1.05
C VAL A 98 1.43 -1.16 -0.80
N LYS A 99 2.09 -0.68 -1.87
CA LYS A 99 3.04 0.42 -1.79
C LYS A 99 2.40 1.69 -1.20
N ASN A 100 1.18 2.01 -1.62
CA ASN A 100 0.46 3.19 -1.12
C ASN A 100 0.09 3.04 0.36
N ARG A 101 -0.41 1.86 0.76
CA ARG A 101 -0.76 1.58 2.16
C ARG A 101 0.47 1.69 3.06
N TRP A 102 1.61 1.16 2.61
CA TRP A 102 2.87 1.28 3.32
C TRP A 102 3.28 2.74 3.50
N ASN A 103 3.40 3.50 2.40
CA ASN A 103 3.91 4.87 2.44
C ASN A 103 3.01 5.86 3.19
N ASN A 104 1.68 5.68 3.09
CA ASN A 104 0.73 6.63 3.66
C ASN A 104 0.38 6.33 5.12
N HIS A 105 0.36 5.05 5.52
CA HIS A 105 -0.15 4.64 6.83
C HIS A 105 0.85 3.83 7.66
N LEU A 106 1.49 2.80 7.09
CA LEU A 106 2.25 1.83 7.89
C LEU A 106 3.65 2.32 8.23
N LYS A 107 4.35 2.97 7.31
CA LYS A 107 5.72 3.48 7.54
C LYS A 107 5.80 4.39 8.76
N LYS A 108 4.85 5.31 8.89
CA LYS A 108 4.76 6.24 10.05
C LYS A 108 4.47 5.50 11.35
N LYS A 109 3.54 4.53 11.31
CA LYS A 109 3.18 3.71 12.48
C LYS A 109 4.36 2.87 12.98
N GLN A 110 5.20 2.36 12.08
CA GLN A 110 6.40 1.62 12.46
C GLN A 110 7.50 2.52 13.02
N LEU A 111 7.74 3.69 12.41
CA LEU A 111 8.71 4.66 12.93
C LEU A 111 8.33 5.17 14.33
N GLY A 112 7.04 5.36 14.60
CA GLY A 112 6.55 5.77 15.93
C GLY A 112 6.57 4.67 16.98
N LYS A 113 6.52 3.39 16.57
CA LYS A 113 6.68 2.25 17.49
C LYS A 113 8.12 2.08 17.96
N SER A 114 9.09 2.27 17.06
CA SER A 114 10.52 2.19 17.41
C SER A 114 10.96 3.19 18.49
N THR A 115 10.28 4.32 18.62
CA THR A 115 10.54 5.29 19.70
C THR A 115 9.80 4.99 21.01
N ALA A 116 8.66 4.29 20.96
CA ALA A 116 7.87 3.97 22.15
C ALA A 116 8.37 2.70 22.85
N ASP A 117 8.81 1.69 22.10
CA ASP A 117 9.33 0.42 22.65
C ASP A 117 10.73 0.55 23.29
N GLN A 118 11.39 1.71 23.21
CA GLN A 118 12.68 1.99 23.89
C GLN A 118 12.53 2.76 25.22
N LEU A 119 11.31 3.10 25.67
CA LEU A 119 11.08 3.88 26.90
C LEU A 119 10.39 3.12 28.04
N GLU A 120 10.10 1.83 27.89
CA GLU A 120 9.74 0.99 29.05
C GLU A 120 11.02 0.50 29.75
N LEU A 121 11.69 1.42 30.44
CA LEU A 121 12.51 1.03 31.59
C LEU A 121 11.56 0.53 32.68
N PRO A 122 11.82 -0.63 33.32
CA PRO A 122 11.05 -1.03 34.50
C PRO A 122 11.15 0.07 35.57
N PRO A 123 10.11 0.27 36.41
CA PRO A 123 10.11 1.31 37.42
C PRO A 123 11.33 1.15 38.34
N LEU A 124 12.20 2.17 38.39
CA LEU A 124 13.28 2.28 39.36
C LEU A 124 12.70 2.80 40.68
N ASP A 125 11.83 2.01 41.29
CA ASP A 125 11.38 2.21 42.66
C ASP A 125 11.99 1.08 43.50
N SER A 126 13.30 1.18 43.71
CA SER A 126 13.99 0.56 44.83
C SER A 126 14.99 1.59 45.32
N GLU A 127 14.59 2.33 46.34
CA GLU A 127 15.39 3.31 47.07
C GLU A 127 16.83 2.79 47.26
N PHE A 128 17.77 3.47 46.61
CA PHE A 128 19.18 3.35 46.92
C PHE A 128 19.41 4.08 48.25
N MET A 129 19.31 3.33 49.36
CA MET A 129 19.69 3.83 50.68
C MET A 129 21.16 4.28 50.65
N SER A 130 21.43 5.47 51.20
CA SER A 130 22.78 6.02 51.26
C SER A 130 23.66 5.23 52.25
N THR A 131 24.97 5.21 52.00
CA THR A 131 25.94 4.49 52.84
C THR A 131 26.09 5.04 54.26
N GLU A 132 25.44 6.16 54.59
CA GLU A 132 25.39 6.73 55.94
C GLU A 132 24.27 6.13 56.81
N GLU A 133 23.25 5.47 56.24
CA GLU A 133 22.16 4.90 57.02
C GLU A 133 22.40 3.46 57.49
N VAL A 134 23.37 2.74 56.91
CA VAL A 134 23.65 1.33 57.24
C VAL A 134 24.37 1.17 58.59
N THR A 135 25.15 2.16 59.04
CA THR A 135 25.91 2.08 60.30
C THR A 135 25.09 2.38 61.55
N LYS A 136 23.81 2.77 61.43
CA LYS A 136 22.95 3.04 62.59
C LYS A 136 22.23 1.80 63.15
N TRP A 137 22.44 0.63 62.56
CA TRP A 137 21.85 -0.65 63.01
C TRP A 137 22.88 -1.65 63.54
N PHE A 138 24.09 -1.20 63.90
CA PHE A 138 25.02 -1.89 64.80
C PHE A 138 25.33 -1.03 66.02
#